data_AF-A0A661LYF1-F1
#
_entry.id   AF-A0A661LYF1-F1
#
_cell.length_a   1.000
_cell.length_b   1.000
_cell.length_c   1.000
_cell.angle_alpha   90.00
_cell.angle_beta   90.00
_cell.angle_gamma   90.00
#
_symmetry.space_group_name_H-M   'P 1'
#
loop_
_entity.id
_entity.type
_entity.pdbx_description
1 polymer ?
#
loop_
_entity_poly.entity_id
_entity_poly.type
_entity_poly.pdbx_seq_one_letter_code
_entity_poly.pdbx_strand_id
1 'polypeptide(L)'
;MIPTIEWHGDVVRMIDQRKLPGRIEWFVCRGYRDVIRGIRGMVIRGAPAIGVAAGMGLALAGRGIRARSYQAFKKRFGEIADRMLEARPTAVNLRWAVERMLRLVEEMAGRPVAEIREALRRESEKILAEDIAVNRKMGRFGSKLVPDRSTVLTHCNAGSLATGGYGTALGVLRSAPVFTRSIRPARLRGPAAVSAHPATRLRPR
;
A
#
# COMPACT_ATOMS: atom_id res chain seq x y z
N MET A 1 3.31 -11.90 9.65
CA MET A 1 3.92 -10.66 9.09
C MET A 1 2.98 -9.52 9.43
N ILE A 2 3.48 -8.42 9.98
CA ILE A 2 2.61 -7.29 10.34
C ILE A 2 2.12 -6.62 9.04
N PRO A 3 0.80 -6.41 8.86
CA PRO A 3 0.25 -5.75 7.67
C PRO A 3 0.74 -4.31 7.56
N THR A 4 1.19 -3.89 6.37
CA THR A 4 1.59 -2.49 6.13
C THR A 4 0.42 -1.52 6.28
N ILE A 5 -0.75 -1.95 5.80
CA ILE A 5 -2.01 -1.22 5.79
C ILE A 5 -3.16 -2.23 5.76
N GLU A 6 -4.22 -1.96 6.50
CA GLU A 6 -5.42 -2.80 6.51
C GLU A 6 -6.68 -2.02 6.89
N TRP A 7 -7.81 -2.60 6.56
CA TRP A 7 -9.08 -2.21 7.16
C TRP A 7 -9.19 -2.80 8.57
N HIS A 8 -9.60 -1.96 9.52
CA HIS A 8 -9.89 -2.33 10.89
C HIS A 8 -11.30 -1.85 11.22
N GLY A 9 -12.29 -2.71 10.94
CA GLY A 9 -13.70 -2.34 10.90
C GLY A 9 -13.94 -1.23 9.86
N ASP A 10 -14.40 -0.09 10.37
CA ASP A 10 -14.74 1.09 9.58
C ASP A 10 -13.58 2.05 9.35
N VAL A 11 -12.40 1.80 9.88
CA VAL A 11 -11.24 2.68 9.65
C VAL A 11 -10.16 1.95 8.88
N VAL A 12 -9.30 2.70 8.22
CA VAL A 12 -8.04 2.17 7.69
C VAL A 12 -6.97 2.42 8.74
N ARG A 13 -6.08 1.46 8.99
CA ARG A 13 -4.87 1.70 9.77
C ARG A 13 -3.65 1.28 8.99
N MET A 14 -2.56 2.05 9.12
CA MET A 14 -1.27 1.75 8.49
C MET A 14 -0.17 1.85 9.54
N ILE A 15 0.87 1.03 9.40
CA ILE A 15 2.03 1.11 10.29
C ILE A 15 2.71 2.47 10.06
N ASP A 16 2.99 3.23 11.11
CA ASP A 16 3.79 4.43 11.02
C ASP A 16 5.27 4.09 10.82
N GLN A 17 5.69 4.02 9.56
CA GLN A 17 7.04 3.63 9.19
C GLN A 17 8.12 4.63 9.62
N ARG A 18 7.75 5.81 10.10
CA ARG A 18 8.69 6.81 10.67
C ARG A 18 9.18 6.41 12.06
N LYS A 19 8.42 5.56 12.74
CA LYS A 19 8.68 5.10 14.11
C LYS A 19 9.45 3.79 14.16
N LEU A 20 9.56 3.11 13.01
CA LEU A 20 10.38 1.92 12.86
C LEU A 20 11.88 2.27 12.83
N PRO A 21 12.73 1.43 13.44
CA PRO A 21 12.45 0.12 14.03
C PRO A 21 12.09 0.22 15.52
N GLY A 22 12.15 1.43 16.10
CA GLY A 22 12.08 1.63 17.54
C GLY A 22 10.73 1.21 18.15
N ARG A 23 9.63 1.48 17.45
CA ARG A 23 8.29 1.07 17.89
C ARG A 23 7.34 0.81 16.73
N ILE A 24 6.41 -0.13 16.94
CA ILE A 24 5.30 -0.41 16.04
C ILE A 24 4.11 0.42 16.52
N GLU A 25 3.68 1.39 15.70
CA GLU A 25 2.50 2.22 15.98
C GLU A 25 1.57 2.22 14.77
N TRP A 26 0.26 2.25 15.05
CA TRP A 26 -0.78 2.35 14.03
C TRP A 26 -1.20 3.80 13.85
N PHE A 27 -1.10 4.28 12.62
CA PHE A 27 -1.71 5.53 12.19
C PHE A 27 -3.13 5.24 11.69
N VAL A 28 -4.14 5.73 12.39
CA VAL A 28 -5.55 5.46 12.10
C VAL A 28 -6.12 6.54 11.18
N CYS A 29 -6.73 6.11 10.09
CA CYS A 29 -7.38 6.93 9.09
C CYS A 29 -8.91 6.72 9.14
N ARG A 30 -9.63 7.76 9.54
CA ARG A 30 -11.10 7.80 9.60
C ARG A 30 -11.72 8.36 8.32
N GLY A 31 -10.94 9.12 7.55
CA GLY A 31 -11.33 9.64 6.24
C GLY A 31 -10.15 9.82 5.29
N TYR A 32 -10.45 10.20 4.04
CA TYR A 32 -9.45 10.37 2.98
C TYR A 32 -8.36 11.40 3.32
N ARG A 33 -8.69 12.42 4.12
CA ARG A 33 -7.72 13.45 4.57
C ARG A 33 -6.63 12.86 5.44
N ASP A 34 -6.96 11.88 6.28
CA ASP A 34 -5.97 11.16 7.09
C ASP A 34 -5.01 10.37 6.20
N VAL A 35 -5.54 9.72 5.17
CA VAL A 35 -4.74 8.97 4.20
C VAL A 35 -3.79 9.90 3.44
N ILE A 36 -4.28 11.05 2.95
CA ILE A 36 -3.43 12.07 2.31
C ILE A 36 -2.32 12.51 3.26
N ARG A 37 -2.62 12.76 4.55
CA ARG A 37 -1.61 13.09 5.57
C ARG A 37 -0.62 11.95 5.77
N GLY A 38 -1.08 10.70 5.80
CA GLY A 38 -0.22 9.53 5.91
C GLY A 38 0.74 9.38 4.74
N ILE A 39 0.26 9.61 3.51
CA ILE A 39 1.06 9.56 2.27
C ILE A 39 2.08 10.71 2.23
N ARG A 40 1.65 11.95 2.46
CA ARG A 40 2.52 13.15 2.45
C ARG A 40 3.55 13.10 3.56
N GLY A 41 3.13 12.74 4.77
CA GLY A 41 3.96 12.64 5.95
C GLY A 41 4.86 11.40 5.96
N MET A 42 4.84 10.55 4.93
CA MET A 42 5.62 9.30 4.87
C MET A 42 5.36 8.33 6.02
N VAL A 43 4.16 8.35 6.60
CA VAL A 43 3.66 7.29 7.49
C VAL A 43 3.66 5.97 6.72
N ILE A 44 3.13 6.00 5.50
CA ILE A 44 3.21 4.92 4.53
C ILE A 44 4.08 5.33 3.33
N ARG A 45 4.94 4.43 2.88
CA ARG A 45 5.87 4.66 1.76
C ARG A 45 6.15 3.35 1.02
N GLY A 46 6.67 3.49 -0.19
CA GLY A 46 6.79 2.40 -1.17
C GLY A 46 5.66 2.51 -2.20
N ALA A 47 6.01 2.45 -3.48
CA ALA A 47 5.05 2.79 -4.54
C ALA A 47 3.79 1.92 -4.49
N PRO A 48 3.87 0.59 -4.35
CA PRO A 48 2.65 -0.23 -4.24
C PRO A 48 1.85 0.04 -2.96
N ALA A 49 2.50 0.22 -1.81
CA ALA A 49 1.82 0.57 -0.55
C ALA A 49 1.05 1.91 -0.65
N ILE A 50 1.64 2.90 -1.32
CA ILE A 50 0.98 4.19 -1.57
C ILE A 50 -0.25 4.01 -2.48
N GLY A 51 -0.16 3.18 -3.52
CA GLY A 51 -1.30 2.87 -4.38
C GLY A 51 -2.45 2.21 -3.61
N VAL A 52 -2.14 1.21 -2.78
CA VAL A 52 -3.13 0.57 -1.89
C VAL A 52 -3.78 1.60 -0.96
N ALA A 53 -2.97 2.46 -0.32
CA ALA A 53 -3.48 3.52 0.55
C ALA A 53 -4.41 4.48 -0.18
N ALA A 54 -4.06 4.90 -1.40
CA ALA A 54 -4.90 5.79 -2.20
C ALA A 54 -6.27 5.14 -2.51
N GLY A 55 -6.29 3.87 -2.90
CA GLY A 55 -7.53 3.11 -3.11
C GLY A 55 -8.39 3.05 -1.84
N MET A 56 -7.80 2.67 -0.70
CA MET A 56 -8.53 2.64 0.58
C MET A 56 -8.99 4.04 1.05
N GLY A 57 -8.19 5.08 0.78
CA GLY A 57 -8.54 6.46 1.06
C GLY A 57 -9.73 6.96 0.24
N LEU A 58 -9.85 6.55 -1.01
CA LEU A 58 -11.01 6.85 -1.86
C LEU A 58 -12.25 6.05 -1.45
N ALA A 59 -12.10 4.81 -0.99
CA ALA A 59 -13.21 4.07 -0.40
C ALA A 59 -13.74 4.77 0.89
N LEU A 60 -12.84 5.25 1.76
CA LEU A 60 -13.20 6.10 2.90
C LEU A 60 -13.90 7.40 2.46
N ALA A 61 -13.44 8.02 1.36
CA ALA A 61 -14.08 9.19 0.77
C ALA A 61 -15.52 8.88 0.35
N GLY A 62 -15.74 7.82 -0.44
CA GLY A 62 -17.05 7.39 -0.91
C GLY A 62 -18.05 7.24 0.23
N ARG A 63 -17.62 6.60 1.34
CA ARG A 63 -18.46 6.47 2.53
C ARG A 63 -18.82 7.82 3.16
N GLY A 64 -17.88 8.76 3.20
CA GLY A 64 -18.06 10.09 3.81
C GLY A 64 -18.85 11.09 2.97
N ILE A 65 -19.04 10.85 1.66
CA ILE A 65 -19.78 11.74 0.77
C ILE A 65 -21.28 11.63 1.06
N ARG A 66 -21.93 12.74 1.42
CA ARG A 66 -23.40 12.83 1.51
C ARG A 66 -23.95 13.33 0.17
N ALA A 67 -24.56 12.44 -0.61
CA ALA A 67 -25.15 12.75 -1.91
C ALA A 67 -26.46 11.97 -2.08
N ARG A 68 -27.47 12.62 -2.68
CA ARG A 68 -28.79 12.02 -2.99
C ARG A 68 -28.91 11.51 -4.43
N SER A 69 -27.95 11.85 -5.29
CA SER A 69 -27.92 11.43 -6.69
C SER A 69 -26.51 10.99 -7.10
N TYR A 70 -26.45 10.14 -8.13
CA TYR A 70 -25.20 9.71 -8.75
C TYR A 70 -24.33 10.91 -9.18
N GLN A 71 -24.92 11.91 -9.85
CA GLN A 71 -24.16 13.06 -10.36
C GLN A 71 -23.52 13.89 -9.23
N ALA A 72 -24.25 14.10 -8.14
CA ALA A 72 -23.71 14.80 -6.97
C ALA A 72 -22.59 13.99 -6.29
N PHE A 73 -22.74 12.66 -6.23
CA PHE A 73 -21.71 11.75 -5.71
C PHE A 73 -20.46 11.79 -6.59
N LYS A 74 -20.60 11.56 -7.90
CA LYS A 74 -19.53 11.55 -8.89
C LYS A 74 -18.72 12.85 -8.86
N LYS A 75 -19.39 14.00 -8.90
CA LYS A 75 -18.73 15.31 -8.81
C LYS A 75 -17.86 15.42 -7.55
N ARG A 76 -18.43 15.12 -6.38
CA ARG A 76 -17.72 15.22 -5.12
C ARG A 76 -16.58 14.21 -4.99
N PHE A 77 -16.77 13.01 -5.53
CA PHE A 77 -15.76 11.97 -5.56
C PHE A 77 -14.57 12.38 -6.43
N GLY A 78 -14.83 12.95 -7.62
CA GLY A 78 -13.82 13.53 -8.50
C GLY A 78 -12.96 14.60 -7.82
N GLU A 79 -13.59 15.59 -7.16
CA GLU A 79 -12.87 16.62 -6.40
C GLU A 79 -11.94 16.04 -5.31
N ILE A 80 -12.33 14.91 -4.70
CA ILE A 80 -11.51 14.24 -3.69
C ILE A 80 -10.39 13.42 -4.33
N ALA A 81 -10.64 12.82 -5.50
CA ALA A 81 -9.63 12.13 -6.29
C ALA A 81 -8.50 13.06 -6.72
N ASP A 82 -8.82 14.29 -7.16
CA ASP A 82 -7.83 15.31 -7.51
C ASP A 82 -6.94 15.64 -6.31
N ARG A 83 -7.53 15.85 -5.13
CA ARG A 83 -6.77 16.07 -3.88
C ARG A 83 -5.90 14.88 -3.49
N MET A 84 -6.33 13.65 -3.79
CA MET A 84 -5.52 12.46 -3.55
C MET A 84 -4.30 12.43 -4.48
N LEU A 85 -4.47 12.80 -5.76
CA LEU A 85 -3.37 12.90 -6.73
C LEU A 85 -2.31 13.92 -6.30
N GLU A 86 -2.73 15.03 -5.69
CA GLU A 86 -1.84 16.04 -5.10
C GLU A 86 -1.09 15.55 -3.85
N ALA A 87 -1.42 14.38 -3.30
CA ALA A 87 -0.69 13.87 -2.14
C ALA A 87 0.78 13.65 -2.49
N ARG A 88 1.06 13.04 -3.64
CA ARG A 88 2.40 12.85 -4.23
C ARG A 88 2.30 12.75 -5.76
N PRO A 89 2.36 13.87 -6.51
CA PRO A 89 2.02 13.94 -7.94
C PRO A 89 2.81 13.00 -8.87
N THR A 90 4.03 12.64 -8.47
CA THR A 90 4.94 11.76 -9.23
C THR A 90 4.78 10.27 -8.89
N ALA A 91 3.93 9.92 -7.92
CA ALA A 91 3.72 8.52 -7.53
C ALA A 91 2.79 7.82 -8.53
N VAL A 92 3.37 7.07 -9.47
CA VAL A 92 2.61 6.37 -10.53
C VAL A 92 1.58 5.39 -9.97
N ASN A 93 1.92 4.59 -8.94
CA ASN A 93 0.98 3.67 -8.31
C ASN A 93 -0.17 4.38 -7.57
N LEU A 94 0.06 5.62 -7.09
CA LEU A 94 -1.02 6.44 -6.55
C LEU A 94 -2.00 6.79 -7.65
N ARG A 95 -1.48 7.34 -8.75
CA ARG A 95 -2.29 7.72 -9.92
C ARG A 95 -3.08 6.54 -10.48
N TRP A 96 -2.44 5.39 -10.68
CA TRP A 96 -3.08 4.16 -11.12
C TRP A 96 -4.26 3.76 -10.22
N ALA A 97 -4.08 3.79 -8.90
CA ALA A 97 -5.14 3.43 -7.96
C ALA A 97 -6.29 4.45 -8.00
N VAL A 98 -5.99 5.75 -8.10
CA VAL A 98 -7.00 6.80 -8.23
C VAL A 98 -7.81 6.63 -9.52
N GLU A 99 -7.14 6.44 -10.66
CA GLU A 99 -7.78 6.24 -11.97
C GLU A 99 -8.66 4.99 -11.99
N ARG A 100 -8.21 3.89 -11.36
CA ARG A 100 -8.99 2.66 -11.21
C ARG A 100 -10.28 2.90 -10.42
N MET A 101 -10.19 3.64 -9.31
CA MET A 101 -11.35 3.95 -8.48
C MET A 101 -12.31 4.93 -9.15
N LEU A 102 -11.81 5.92 -9.90
CA LEU A 102 -12.63 6.81 -10.72
C LEU A 102 -13.39 6.04 -11.79
N ARG A 103 -12.70 5.15 -12.52
CA ARG A 103 -13.32 4.30 -13.55
C ARG A 103 -14.44 3.44 -12.99
N LEU A 104 -14.25 2.85 -11.80
CA LEU A 104 -15.31 2.08 -11.14
C LEU A 104 -16.56 2.95 -10.90
N VAL A 105 -16.41 4.19 -10.44
CA VAL A 105 -17.55 5.10 -10.25
C VAL A 105 -18.26 5.38 -11.57
N GLU A 106 -17.50 5.59 -12.66
CA GLU A 106 -18.06 5.79 -14.01
C GLU A 106 -18.84 4.57 -14.51
N GLU A 107 -18.29 3.37 -14.35
CA GLU A 107 -18.92 2.11 -14.76
C GLU A 107 -20.21 1.82 -13.99
N MET A 108 -20.37 2.43 -12.80
CA MET A 108 -21.57 2.32 -11.97
C MET A 108 -22.56 3.48 -12.18
N ALA A 109 -22.49 4.18 -13.32
CA ALA A 109 -23.44 5.24 -13.64
C ALA A 109 -24.89 4.80 -13.48
N GLY A 110 -25.69 5.63 -12.80
CA GLY A 110 -27.11 5.37 -12.54
C GLY A 110 -27.41 4.39 -11.40
N ARG A 111 -26.41 3.73 -10.82
CA ARG A 111 -26.60 2.87 -9.64
C ARG A 111 -26.86 3.71 -8.38
N PRO A 112 -27.57 3.16 -7.37
CA PRO A 112 -27.70 3.79 -6.06
C PRO A 112 -26.35 4.10 -5.41
N VAL A 113 -26.23 5.25 -4.75
CA VAL A 113 -24.99 5.68 -4.07
C VAL A 113 -24.52 4.66 -3.02
N ALA A 114 -25.44 3.96 -2.37
CA ALA A 114 -25.11 2.91 -1.41
C ALA A 114 -24.30 1.77 -2.05
N GLU A 115 -24.70 1.32 -3.24
CA GLU A 115 -24.01 0.25 -3.96
C GLU A 115 -22.62 0.71 -4.44
N ILE A 116 -22.50 1.96 -4.88
CA ILE A 116 -21.20 2.54 -5.29
C ILE A 116 -20.23 2.55 -4.10
N ARG A 117 -20.71 2.87 -2.89
CA ARG A 117 -19.86 2.83 -1.68
C ARG A 117 -19.38 1.42 -1.36
N GLU A 118 -20.24 0.42 -1.46
CA GLU A 118 -19.85 -0.97 -1.26
C GLU A 118 -18.85 -1.45 -2.30
N ALA A 119 -19.07 -1.10 -3.57
CA ALA A 119 -18.15 -1.43 -4.65
C ALA A 119 -16.78 -0.78 -4.45
N LEU A 120 -16.72 0.50 -4.07
CA LEU A 120 -15.46 1.17 -3.74
C LEU A 120 -14.72 0.49 -2.59
N ARG A 121 -15.44 0.05 -1.56
CA ARG A 121 -14.84 -0.70 -0.45
C ARG A 121 -14.23 -2.01 -0.95
N ARG A 122 -14.99 -2.83 -1.68
CA ARG A 122 -14.52 -4.11 -2.22
C ARG A 122 -13.35 -3.93 -3.17
N GLU A 123 -13.39 -2.91 -4.02
CA GLU A 123 -12.31 -2.63 -4.97
C GLU A 123 -11.01 -2.23 -4.27
N SER A 124 -11.10 -1.46 -3.18
CA SER A 124 -9.91 -1.13 -2.36
C SER A 124 -9.27 -2.36 -1.72
N GLU A 125 -10.08 -3.34 -1.29
CA GLU A 125 -9.59 -4.62 -0.76
C GLU A 125 -9.00 -5.49 -1.87
N LYS A 126 -9.60 -5.46 -3.07
CA LYS A 126 -9.09 -6.14 -4.25
C LYS A 126 -7.73 -5.62 -4.68
N ILE A 127 -7.52 -4.30 -4.67
CA ILE A 127 -6.22 -3.67 -4.94
C ILE A 127 -5.13 -4.20 -3.98
N LEU A 128 -5.43 -4.29 -2.68
CA LEU A 128 -4.51 -4.88 -1.70
C LEU A 128 -4.24 -6.37 -1.98
N ALA A 129 -5.29 -7.15 -2.22
CA ALA A 129 -5.18 -8.58 -2.45
C ALA A 129 -4.36 -8.90 -3.72
N GLU A 130 -4.58 -8.14 -4.80
CA GLU A 130 -3.83 -8.24 -6.05
C GLU A 130 -2.35 -7.89 -5.87
N ASP A 131 -2.03 -6.82 -5.13
CA ASP A 131 -0.63 -6.48 -4.83
C ASP A 131 0.07 -7.62 -4.09
N ILE A 132 -0.56 -8.17 -3.04
CA ILE A 132 -0.01 -9.31 -2.30
C ILE A 132 0.18 -10.53 -3.22
N ALA A 133 -0.80 -10.82 -4.07
CA ALA A 133 -0.73 -11.95 -4.99
C ALA A 133 0.39 -11.80 -6.04
N VAL A 134 0.55 -10.61 -6.61
CA VAL A 134 1.64 -10.29 -7.55
C VAL A 134 3.00 -10.41 -6.87
N ASN A 135 3.15 -9.87 -5.66
CA ASN A 135 4.40 -9.95 -4.90
C ASN A 135 4.78 -11.40 -4.56
N ARG A 136 3.82 -12.25 -4.19
CA ARG A 136 4.05 -13.69 -3.97
C ARG A 136 4.46 -14.42 -5.24
N LYS A 137 3.79 -14.13 -6.37
CA LYS A 137 4.16 -14.70 -7.68
C LYS A 137 5.57 -14.28 -8.08
N MET A 138 5.89 -12.99 -7.93
CA MET A 138 7.23 -12.45 -8.21
C MET A 138 8.28 -13.13 -7.34
N GLY A 139 8.02 -13.30 -6.04
CA GLY A 139 8.93 -14.00 -5.14
C GLY A 139 9.20 -15.43 -5.57
N ARG A 140 8.15 -16.19 -5.88
CA ARG A 140 8.26 -17.57 -6.37
C ARG A 140 9.07 -17.67 -7.65
N PHE A 141 8.79 -16.82 -8.66
CA PHE A 141 9.53 -16.87 -9.92
C PHE A 141 10.98 -16.39 -9.76
N GLY A 142 11.18 -15.27 -9.07
CA GLY A 142 12.51 -14.70 -8.87
C GLY A 142 13.43 -15.59 -8.02
N SER A 143 12.89 -16.35 -7.06
CA SER A 143 13.70 -17.23 -6.20
C SER A 143 14.49 -18.28 -6.98
N LYS A 144 13.97 -18.71 -8.13
CA LYS A 144 14.62 -19.67 -9.02
C LYS A 144 15.89 -19.11 -9.69
N LEU A 145 16.05 -17.78 -9.69
CA LEU A 145 17.20 -17.09 -10.26
C LEU A 145 18.30 -16.83 -9.23
N VAL A 146 18.03 -17.14 -7.96
CA VAL A 146 18.94 -16.83 -6.85
C VAL A 146 19.71 -18.11 -6.49
N PRO A 147 21.04 -18.16 -6.71
CA PRO A 147 21.83 -19.34 -6.37
C PRO A 147 21.81 -19.63 -4.87
N ASP A 148 21.86 -20.91 -4.53
CA ASP A 148 21.98 -21.36 -3.15
C ASP A 148 23.19 -20.72 -2.46
N ARG A 149 22.98 -20.28 -1.21
CA ARG A 149 24.04 -19.68 -0.37
C ARG A 149 24.71 -18.44 -0.98
N SER A 150 24.07 -17.78 -1.94
CA SER A 150 24.55 -16.50 -2.46
C SER A 150 24.36 -15.36 -1.46
N THR A 151 25.19 -14.32 -1.63
CA THR A 151 25.00 -13.03 -0.95
C THR A 151 24.41 -12.06 -1.96
N VAL A 152 23.19 -11.56 -1.66
CA VAL A 152 22.52 -10.60 -2.55
C VAL A 152 22.65 -9.19 -1.99
N LEU A 153 23.15 -8.30 -2.85
CA LEU A 153 23.14 -6.86 -2.62
C LEU A 153 21.79 -6.27 -3.06
N THR A 154 21.17 -5.47 -2.21
CA THR A 154 19.93 -4.74 -2.52
C THR A 154 20.02 -3.29 -2.06
N HIS A 155 19.25 -2.42 -2.71
CA HIS A 155 19.21 -0.99 -2.45
C HIS A 155 17.80 -0.55 -2.04
N CYS A 156 17.72 0.40 -1.10
CA CYS A 156 16.47 0.88 -0.50
C CYS A 156 15.71 -0.23 0.28
N ASN A 157 14.39 -0.09 0.40
CA ASN A 157 13.49 -1.06 1.00
C ASN A 157 12.41 -1.45 -0.02
N ALA A 158 12.51 -2.67 -0.55
CA ALA A 158 11.55 -3.28 -1.47
C ALA A 158 10.87 -4.51 -0.83
N GLY A 159 10.70 -4.46 0.50
CA GLY A 159 10.08 -5.51 1.31
C GLY A 159 8.61 -5.29 1.56
N SER A 160 8.06 -6.07 2.48
CA SER A 160 6.61 -6.07 2.76
C SER A 160 6.08 -4.70 3.14
N LEU A 161 6.87 -3.88 3.83
CA LEU A 161 6.49 -2.53 4.25
C LEU A 161 6.43 -1.53 3.08
N ALA A 162 7.05 -1.83 1.93
CA ALA A 162 6.96 -1.01 0.74
C ALA A 162 5.76 -1.36 -0.16
N THR A 163 5.04 -2.43 0.17
CA THR A 163 3.91 -2.94 -0.60
C THR A 163 2.69 -3.18 0.31
N GLY A 164 1.57 -3.65 -0.25
CA GLY A 164 0.44 -4.14 0.54
C GLY A 164 0.78 -5.38 1.37
N GLY A 165 1.80 -6.13 0.93
CA GLY A 165 2.45 -7.17 1.74
C GLY A 165 3.46 -7.96 0.93
N TYR A 166 4.24 -8.79 1.63
CA TYR A 166 5.27 -9.67 1.06
C TYR A 166 6.50 -8.98 0.43
N GLY A 167 6.32 -7.94 -0.40
CA GLY A 167 7.41 -7.19 -1.02
C GLY A 167 7.83 -7.73 -2.40
N THR A 168 8.61 -6.94 -3.13
CA THR A 168 9.09 -7.25 -4.48
C THR A 168 10.47 -7.90 -4.43
N ALA A 169 11.56 -7.13 -4.52
CA ALA A 169 12.92 -7.67 -4.50
C ALA A 169 13.23 -8.40 -3.19
N LEU A 170 12.82 -7.86 -2.04
CA LEU A 170 12.97 -8.59 -0.76
C LEU A 170 11.93 -9.71 -0.60
N GLY A 171 10.85 -9.72 -1.39
CA GLY A 171 9.92 -10.86 -1.51
C GLY A 171 10.54 -12.05 -2.26
N VAL A 172 11.37 -11.77 -3.28
CA VAL A 172 12.23 -12.77 -3.93
C VAL A 172 13.20 -13.38 -2.93
N LEU A 173 13.92 -12.55 -2.17
CA LEU A 173 14.87 -13.05 -1.16
C LEU A 173 14.18 -13.80 -0.02
N ARG A 174 12.95 -13.42 0.36
CA ARG A 174 12.13 -14.17 1.32
C ARG A 174 11.78 -15.58 0.83
N SER A 175 11.71 -15.78 -0.48
CA SER A 175 11.38 -17.06 -1.11
C SER A 175 12.59 -17.94 -1.39
N ALA A 176 13.81 -17.40 -1.23
CA ALA A 176 15.06 -18.05 -1.59
C ALA A 176 15.88 -18.42 -0.33
N PRO A 177 16.69 -19.49 -0.36
CA PRO A 177 17.55 -19.89 0.74
C PRO A 177 18.87 -19.06 0.77
N VAL A 178 18.77 -17.75 1.05
CA VAL A 178 19.91 -16.82 0.97
C VAL A 178 20.24 -16.04 2.24
N PHE A 179 21.49 -15.56 2.32
CA PHE A 179 21.92 -14.54 3.26
C PHE A 179 21.81 -13.15 2.62
N THR A 180 21.06 -12.23 3.25
CA THR A 180 20.78 -10.90 2.68
C THR A 180 21.60 -9.82 3.37
N ARG A 181 22.32 -8.98 2.62
CA ARG A 181 23.02 -7.79 3.13
C ARG A 181 22.43 -6.52 2.48
N SER A 182 21.73 -5.71 3.28
CA SER A 182 21.12 -4.44 2.83
C SER A 182 22.08 -3.28 3.01
N ILE A 183 22.27 -2.45 1.97
CA ILE A 183 23.07 -1.22 2.05
C ILE A 183 22.15 0.02 2.06
N ARG A 184 22.43 0.96 2.97
CA ARG A 184 21.71 2.25 3.08
C ARG A 184 22.39 3.29 2.16
N PRO A 185 21.63 4.16 1.45
CA PRO A 185 22.24 5.30 0.79
C PRO A 185 22.82 6.28 1.82
N ALA A 186 24.04 6.77 1.56
CA ALA A 186 24.84 7.60 2.47
C ALA A 186 24.21 8.98 2.84
N ARG A 187 23.10 9.38 2.22
CA ARG A 187 22.48 10.72 2.38
C ARG A 187 21.21 10.79 3.22
N LEU A 188 20.74 9.70 3.82
CA LEU A 188 19.56 9.72 4.72
C LEU A 188 19.99 9.75 6.19
N ARG A 189 20.30 10.94 6.72
CA ARG A 189 20.34 11.19 8.18
C ARG A 189 18.89 11.36 8.67
N GLY A 190 18.25 10.25 9.02
CA GLY A 190 16.90 10.21 9.59
C GLY A 190 16.51 8.76 9.93
N PRO A 191 15.57 8.52 10.86
CA PRO A 191 15.25 7.18 11.36
C PRO A 191 14.53 6.36 10.27
N ALA A 192 15.31 5.66 9.46
CA ALA A 192 14.82 4.75 8.44
C ALA A 192 15.50 3.39 8.61
N ALA A 193 15.31 2.75 9.77
CA ALA A 193 15.64 1.34 9.91
C ALA A 193 14.37 0.51 9.70
N VAL A 194 14.11 0.19 8.44
CA VAL A 194 12.98 -0.66 8.02
C VAL A 194 13.44 -1.88 7.23
N SER A 195 14.74 -1.96 6.91
CA SER A 195 15.30 -3.04 6.08
C SER A 195 15.72 -4.29 6.85
N ALA A 196 15.66 -4.30 8.19
CA ALA A 196 16.09 -5.44 9.00
C ALA A 196 15.01 -5.84 10.02
N HIS A 197 14.05 -6.66 9.59
CA HIS A 197 13.49 -7.65 10.50
C HIS A 197 14.08 -8.99 10.05
N PRO A 198 14.86 -9.67 10.91
CA PRO A 198 15.59 -10.86 10.49
C PRO A 198 14.59 -11.92 10.07
N ALA A 199 14.80 -12.48 8.88
CA ALA A 199 14.19 -13.75 8.52
C ALA A 199 14.64 -14.77 9.57
N THR A 200 13.77 -15.11 10.51
CA THR A 200 13.96 -16.26 11.38
C THR A 200 14.14 -17.47 10.48
N ARG A 201 15.28 -18.16 10.59
CA ARG A 201 15.52 -19.45 9.94
C ARG A 201 14.43 -20.41 10.42
N LEU A 202 13.37 -20.60 9.64
CA LEU A 202 12.53 -21.78 9.77
C LEU A 202 13.32 -22.93 9.13
N ARG A 203 14.10 -23.63 9.96
CA ARG A 203 14.57 -24.97 9.58
C ARG A 203 13.35 -25.89 9.56
N PRO A 204 13.10 -26.63 8.48
CA PRO A 204 12.14 -27.73 8.54
C PRO A 204 12.67 -28.79 9.52
N ARG A 205 11.78 -29.32 10.37
CA ARG A 205 12.00 -30.58 11.08
C ARG A 205 11.88 -31.73 10.10
#